data_AF-A0A9X0R1U5-F1
#
_entry.id   AF-A0A9X0R1U5-F1
#
_cell.length_a   1.000
_cell.length_b   1.000
_cell.length_c   1.000
_cell.angle_alpha   90.00
_cell.angle_beta   90.00
_cell.angle_gamma   90.00
#
_symmetry.space_group_name_H-M   'P 1'
#
loop_
_entity.id
_entity.type
_entity.pdbx_description
1 polymer ?
#
loop_
_entity_poly.entity_id
_entity_poly.type
_entity_poly.pdbx_seq_one_letter_code
_entity_poly.pdbx_strand_id
1 'polypeptide(L)'
;MVVAPLVLKNAGYEALRDFTPIALLQSYGLYLIVNPGLPVRDVPGLIAWLKANPGRANYTSPGTGSGGHLATAMMLHHAGATAQHVSFGGTVAGLLAIARGDAHFALDSVGNAQGLVEEGRLRGLAVTGRARNPRVPDLPTLGEVGFPDFQHEIWMGLFAPAGLPQAILAPLSEATETCLADPEVRARLTRLTFTPGGGGPAVLASRIVEETPLWAEAARIANVRSE
;
A
#
# COMPACT_ATOMS: atom_id res chain seq x y z
N MET A 1 11.07 -0.59 -6.44
CA MET A 1 12.45 -0.21 -6.08
C MET A 1 12.83 -0.61 -4.65
N VAL A 2 12.08 -0.21 -3.62
CA VAL A 2 12.46 -0.53 -2.22
C VAL A 2 12.09 -1.94 -1.77
N VAL A 3 10.90 -2.43 -2.13
CA VAL A 3 10.43 -3.75 -1.68
C VAL A 3 11.12 -4.91 -2.40
N ALA A 4 11.36 -4.80 -3.72
CA ALA A 4 11.89 -5.91 -4.50
C ALA A 4 13.22 -6.49 -3.98
N PRO A 5 14.24 -5.70 -3.59
CA PRO A 5 15.47 -6.20 -2.98
C PRO A 5 15.28 -6.90 -1.64
N LEU A 6 14.15 -6.68 -0.96
CA LEU A 6 13.82 -7.30 0.33
C LEU A 6 13.12 -8.65 0.18
N VAL A 7 12.47 -8.90 -0.96
CA VAL A 7 11.66 -10.11 -1.20
C VAL A 7 12.24 -11.04 -2.27
N LEU A 8 13.10 -10.52 -3.16
CA LEU A 8 13.82 -11.28 -4.18
C LEU A 8 15.18 -11.74 -3.64
N LYS A 9 15.56 -13.00 -3.83
CA LYS A 9 16.87 -13.54 -3.45
C LYS A 9 18.04 -12.77 -4.06
N ASN A 10 17.86 -12.26 -5.28
CA ASN A 10 18.78 -11.34 -5.92
C ASN A 10 18.00 -10.39 -6.82
N ALA A 11 17.71 -9.17 -6.33
CA ALA A 11 17.12 -8.13 -7.17
C ALA A 11 18.12 -7.54 -8.18
N GLY A 12 19.42 -7.80 -8.01
CA GLY A 12 20.49 -7.26 -8.87
C GLY A 12 20.80 -5.78 -8.64
N TYR A 13 20.22 -5.15 -7.62
CA TYR A 13 20.45 -3.74 -7.30
C TYR A 13 20.18 -3.41 -5.83
N GLU A 14 20.76 -2.30 -5.35
CA GLU A 14 20.46 -1.63 -4.10
C GLU A 14 19.90 -0.23 -4.39
N ALA A 15 18.73 0.09 -3.81
CA ALA A 15 17.96 1.28 -4.16
C ALA A 15 18.74 2.61 -4.07
N LEU A 16 19.42 2.87 -2.95
CA LEU A 16 20.15 4.14 -2.76
C LEU A 16 21.57 4.13 -3.34
N ARG A 17 22.13 2.95 -3.62
CA ARG A 17 23.47 2.82 -4.21
C ARG A 17 23.42 2.95 -5.73
N ASP A 18 22.46 2.27 -6.35
CA ASP A 18 22.42 2.07 -7.80
C ASP A 18 21.48 3.07 -8.52
N PHE A 19 20.79 3.93 -7.76
CA PHE A 19 19.90 4.95 -8.30
C PHE A 19 20.03 6.30 -7.58
N THR A 20 19.85 7.38 -8.34
CA THR A 20 19.73 8.75 -7.82
C THR A 20 18.25 9.12 -7.69
N PRO A 21 17.75 9.43 -6.47
CA PRO A 21 16.39 9.94 -6.27
C PRO A 21 16.18 11.28 -6.97
N ILE A 22 15.04 11.48 -7.63
CA ILE A 22 14.67 12.76 -8.25
C ILE A 22 13.53 13.42 -7.48
N ALA A 23 12.39 12.75 -7.31
CA ALA A 23 11.24 13.32 -6.61
C ALA A 23 10.21 12.26 -6.21
N LEU A 24 9.57 12.46 -5.07
CA LEU A 24 8.38 11.72 -4.70
C LEU A 24 7.21 12.22 -5.57
N LEU A 25 6.59 11.35 -6.36
CA LEU A 25 5.53 11.75 -7.28
C LEU A 25 4.16 11.77 -6.61
N GLN A 26 3.87 10.72 -5.84
CA GLN A 26 2.59 10.53 -5.17
C GLN A 26 2.65 9.42 -4.13
N SER A 27 1.70 9.41 -3.21
CA SER A 27 1.42 8.28 -2.31
C SER A 27 -0.07 7.97 -2.22
N TYR A 28 -0.41 6.79 -1.70
CA TYR A 28 -1.77 6.43 -1.34
C TYR A 28 -1.81 5.42 -0.21
N GLY A 29 -2.84 5.56 0.63
CA GLY A 29 -3.22 4.54 1.59
C GLY A 29 -3.91 3.35 0.92
N LEU A 30 -3.83 2.22 1.59
CA LEU A 30 -4.59 1.01 1.28
C LEU A 30 -5.95 1.07 1.99
N TYR A 31 -6.87 0.24 1.54
CA TYR A 31 -8.27 0.18 1.89
C TYR A 31 -8.54 -1.24 2.37
N LEU A 32 -8.87 -1.38 3.64
CA LEU A 32 -9.28 -2.65 4.22
C LEU A 32 -10.69 -2.94 3.76
N ILE A 33 -10.81 -3.91 2.86
CA ILE A 33 -12.06 -4.32 2.25
C ILE A 33 -12.39 -5.76 2.58
N VAL A 34 -13.66 -6.07 2.71
CA VAL A 34 -14.17 -7.40 3.03
C VAL A 34 -15.33 -7.81 2.12
N ASN A 35 -15.58 -9.11 2.04
CA ASN A 35 -16.83 -9.62 1.49
C ASN A 35 -18.02 -9.21 2.40
N PRO A 36 -19.11 -8.61 1.88
CA PRO A 36 -20.24 -8.13 2.69
C PRO A 36 -21.06 -9.24 3.38
N GLY A 37 -20.94 -10.48 2.93
CA GLY A 37 -21.56 -11.66 3.55
C GLY A 37 -20.87 -12.10 4.84
N LEU A 38 -19.68 -11.58 5.14
CA LEU A 38 -19.06 -11.75 6.45
C LEU A 38 -19.85 -11.00 7.53
N PRO A 39 -20.02 -11.58 8.73
CA PRO A 39 -20.71 -10.92 9.85
C PRO A 39 -19.80 -9.87 10.53
N VAL A 40 -19.10 -9.05 9.75
CA VAL A 40 -18.15 -8.04 10.23
C VAL A 40 -18.51 -6.66 9.65
N ARG A 41 -18.43 -5.62 10.47
CA ARG A 41 -18.81 -4.25 10.08
C ARG A 41 -17.75 -3.20 10.35
N ASP A 42 -16.71 -3.58 11.08
CA ASP A 42 -15.61 -2.74 11.50
C ASP A 42 -14.34 -3.60 11.67
N VAL A 43 -13.22 -2.93 11.92
CA VAL A 43 -11.92 -3.58 12.10
C VAL A 43 -11.86 -4.48 13.34
N PRO A 44 -12.37 -4.08 14.52
CA PRO A 44 -12.44 -4.99 15.68
C PRO A 44 -13.23 -6.27 15.40
N GLY A 45 -14.37 -6.16 14.71
CA GLY A 45 -15.19 -7.29 14.29
C GLY A 45 -14.45 -8.22 13.32
N LEU A 46 -13.72 -7.67 12.34
CA LEU A 46 -12.87 -8.48 11.47
C LEU A 46 -11.80 -9.24 12.27
N ILE A 47 -11.09 -8.59 13.18
CA ILE A 47 -10.04 -9.22 13.99
C ILE A 47 -10.63 -10.34 14.86
N ALA A 48 -11.77 -10.08 15.51
CA ALA A 48 -12.46 -11.08 16.32
C ALA A 48 -12.89 -12.28 15.47
N TRP A 49 -13.43 -12.04 14.28
CA TRP A 49 -13.83 -13.10 13.35
C TRP A 49 -12.63 -13.92 12.88
N LEU A 50 -11.51 -13.28 12.53
CA LEU A 50 -10.28 -13.96 12.13
C LEU A 50 -9.74 -14.87 13.25
N LYS A 51 -9.72 -14.36 14.49
CA LYS A 51 -9.28 -15.15 15.67
C LYS A 51 -10.18 -16.34 15.97
N ALA A 52 -11.49 -16.20 15.74
CA ALA A 52 -12.46 -17.28 15.90
C ALA A 52 -12.41 -18.32 14.76
N ASN A 53 -11.79 -17.99 13.63
CA ASN A 53 -11.75 -18.82 12.42
C ASN A 53 -10.32 -19.06 11.90
N PRO A 54 -9.38 -19.55 12.74
CA PRO A 54 -8.01 -19.77 12.33
C PRO A 54 -7.95 -20.77 11.17
N GLY A 55 -7.15 -20.45 10.15
CA GLY A 55 -6.96 -21.30 8.96
C GLY A 55 -8.13 -21.35 7.98
N ARG A 56 -9.25 -20.65 8.24
CA ARG A 56 -10.42 -20.59 7.34
C ARG A 56 -10.52 -19.30 6.55
N ALA A 57 -9.83 -18.26 7.02
CA ALA A 57 -9.81 -16.95 6.37
C ALA A 57 -8.75 -16.92 5.27
N ASN A 58 -9.11 -16.32 4.13
CA ASN A 58 -8.25 -16.09 2.99
C ASN A 58 -8.24 -14.61 2.67
N TYR A 59 -7.07 -14.03 2.41
CA TYR A 59 -6.96 -12.67 1.89
C TYR A 59 -6.27 -12.67 0.54
N THR A 60 -6.63 -11.71 -0.30
CA THR A 60 -6.07 -11.60 -1.65
C THR A 60 -5.02 -10.50 -1.75
N SER A 61 -4.16 -10.62 -2.75
CA SER A 61 -3.28 -9.54 -3.18
C SER A 61 -3.04 -9.61 -4.68
N PRO A 62 -2.61 -8.51 -5.33
CA PRO A 62 -2.20 -8.54 -6.73
C PRO A 62 -0.96 -9.42 -6.98
N GLY A 63 -0.16 -9.72 -5.96
CA GLY A 63 1.12 -10.40 -6.13
C GLY A 63 1.81 -10.66 -4.80
N THR A 64 2.52 -11.79 -4.70
CA THR A 64 3.41 -12.05 -3.57
C THR A 64 4.48 -10.96 -3.48
N GLY A 65 4.53 -10.27 -2.34
CA GLY A 65 5.48 -9.18 -2.08
C GLY A 65 4.96 -7.81 -2.53
N SER A 66 3.73 -7.73 -3.03
CA SER A 66 3.04 -6.46 -3.25
C SER A 66 2.80 -5.72 -1.93
N GLY A 67 2.64 -4.40 -1.99
CA GLY A 67 2.35 -3.59 -0.80
C GLY A 67 1.11 -4.06 -0.02
N GLY A 68 0.05 -4.47 -0.73
CA GLY A 68 -1.15 -5.06 -0.12
C GLY A 68 -0.86 -6.38 0.61
N HIS A 69 -0.05 -7.26 0.01
CA HIS A 69 0.38 -8.51 0.67
C HIS A 69 1.09 -8.21 1.99
N LEU A 70 2.14 -7.38 1.93
CA LEU A 70 2.99 -7.07 3.07
C LEU A 70 2.23 -6.32 4.17
N ALA A 71 1.40 -5.34 3.80
CA ALA A 71 0.57 -4.61 4.75
C ALA A 71 -0.44 -5.54 5.46
N THR A 72 -1.09 -6.45 4.73
CA THR A 72 -2.02 -7.40 5.37
C THR A 72 -1.29 -8.34 6.32
N ALA A 73 -0.12 -8.86 5.94
CA ALA A 73 0.68 -9.70 6.81
C ALA A 73 1.09 -8.97 8.11
N MET A 74 1.52 -7.71 8.01
CA MET A 74 1.82 -6.88 9.18
C MET A 74 0.59 -6.66 10.07
N MET A 75 -0.56 -6.32 9.49
CA MET A 75 -1.80 -6.09 10.24
C MET A 75 -2.20 -7.34 11.01
N LEU A 76 -2.16 -8.51 10.35
CA LEU A 76 -2.45 -9.80 10.97
C LEU A 76 -1.48 -10.11 12.12
N HIS A 77 -0.19 -9.86 11.93
CA HIS A 77 0.83 -10.07 12.95
C HIS A 77 0.56 -9.22 14.20
N HIS A 78 0.33 -7.91 14.03
CA HIS A 78 0.04 -7.00 15.15
C HIS A 78 -1.29 -7.34 15.84
N ALA A 79 -2.27 -7.80 15.07
CA ALA A 79 -3.56 -8.22 15.61
C ALA A 79 -3.50 -9.57 16.35
N GLY A 80 -2.44 -10.36 16.19
CA GLY A 80 -2.38 -11.75 16.63
C GLY A 80 -3.44 -12.61 15.95
N ALA A 81 -3.70 -12.35 14.66
CA ALA A 81 -4.66 -13.06 13.82
C ALA A 81 -3.95 -13.77 12.66
N THR A 82 -4.61 -14.75 12.04
CA THR A 82 -4.05 -15.49 10.91
C THR A 82 -5.06 -15.58 9.77
N ALA A 83 -4.55 -15.56 8.54
CA ALA A 83 -5.31 -15.81 7.31
C ALA A 83 -4.34 -16.31 6.23
N GLN A 84 -4.83 -17.14 5.32
CA GLN A 84 -4.05 -17.63 4.19
C GLN A 84 -3.97 -16.56 3.10
N HIS A 85 -2.76 -16.38 2.56
CA HIS A 85 -2.53 -15.48 1.43
C HIS A 85 -2.86 -16.19 0.11
N VAL A 86 -3.62 -15.53 -0.75
CA VAL A 86 -3.89 -15.99 -2.12
C VAL A 86 -3.49 -14.91 -3.11
N SER A 87 -2.51 -15.20 -3.97
CA SER A 87 -2.07 -14.29 -5.03
C SER A 87 -2.90 -14.48 -6.30
N PHE A 88 -3.42 -13.38 -6.86
CA PHE A 88 -4.32 -13.41 -8.03
C PHE A 88 -3.69 -12.86 -9.33
N GLY A 89 -2.39 -12.55 -9.35
CA GLY A 89 -1.71 -11.99 -10.53
C GLY A 89 -2.20 -10.61 -10.97
N GLY A 90 -3.00 -9.93 -10.15
CA GLY A 90 -3.53 -8.60 -10.39
C GLY A 90 -4.67 -8.24 -9.44
N THR A 91 -4.88 -6.95 -9.22
CA THR A 91 -5.89 -6.46 -8.26
C THR A 91 -7.30 -6.87 -8.64
N VAL A 92 -7.70 -6.69 -9.91
CA VAL A 92 -9.09 -6.91 -10.35
C VAL A 92 -9.56 -8.33 -10.07
N ALA A 93 -8.73 -9.34 -10.37
CA ALA A 93 -9.05 -10.73 -10.15
C ALA A 93 -9.24 -11.05 -8.65
N GLY A 94 -8.40 -10.50 -7.78
CA GLY A 94 -8.51 -10.66 -6.32
C GLY A 94 -9.76 -9.99 -5.73
N LEU A 95 -10.05 -8.76 -6.15
CA LEU A 95 -11.25 -8.04 -5.71
C LEU A 95 -12.54 -8.77 -6.10
N LEU A 96 -12.60 -9.30 -7.32
CA LEU A 96 -13.75 -10.08 -7.78
C LEU A 96 -13.90 -11.42 -7.05
N ALA A 97 -12.79 -12.07 -6.68
CA ALA A 97 -12.80 -13.27 -5.86
C ALA A 97 -13.37 -12.99 -4.46
N ILE A 98 -12.98 -11.86 -3.84
CA ILE A 98 -13.61 -11.43 -2.58
C ILE A 98 -15.09 -11.16 -2.79
N ALA A 99 -15.48 -10.43 -3.83
CA ALA A 99 -16.88 -10.12 -4.10
C ALA A 99 -17.76 -11.38 -4.30
N ARG A 100 -17.20 -12.47 -4.85
CA ARG A 100 -17.89 -13.76 -5.00
C ARG A 100 -17.89 -14.63 -3.74
N GLY A 101 -17.05 -14.31 -2.75
CA GLY A 101 -16.89 -15.11 -1.53
C GLY A 101 -15.84 -16.21 -1.62
N ASP A 102 -15.04 -16.25 -2.69
CA ASP A 102 -13.89 -17.17 -2.83
C ASP A 102 -12.76 -16.79 -1.85
N ALA A 103 -12.72 -15.52 -1.45
CA ALA A 103 -11.83 -14.96 -0.43
C ALA A 103 -12.58 -13.96 0.46
N HIS A 104 -11.96 -13.56 1.56
CA HIS A 104 -12.66 -12.88 2.64
C HIS A 104 -12.36 -11.38 2.70
N PHE A 105 -11.09 -10.99 2.48
CA PHE A 105 -10.67 -9.60 2.61
C PHE A 105 -9.38 -9.28 1.84
N ALA A 106 -9.01 -8.01 1.77
CA ALA A 106 -7.70 -7.55 1.30
C ALA A 106 -7.40 -6.13 1.81
N LEU A 107 -6.13 -5.74 1.71
CA LEU A 107 -5.71 -4.33 1.67
C LEU A 107 -5.29 -3.99 0.24
N ASP A 108 -6.06 -3.13 -0.43
CA ASP A 108 -5.77 -2.65 -1.80
C ASP A 108 -6.03 -1.13 -1.91
N SER A 109 -5.76 -0.45 -3.00
CA SER A 109 -6.03 1.00 -3.11
C SER A 109 -7.53 1.32 -3.09
N VAL A 110 -7.88 2.48 -2.53
CA VAL A 110 -9.26 3.00 -2.57
C VAL A 110 -9.74 3.13 -4.02
N GLY A 111 -8.90 3.66 -4.92
CA GLY A 111 -9.23 3.82 -6.33
C GLY A 111 -9.66 2.53 -7.03
N ASN A 112 -9.06 1.38 -6.66
CA ASN A 112 -9.38 0.10 -7.27
C ASN A 112 -10.69 -0.51 -6.72
N ALA A 113 -10.93 -0.39 -5.41
CA ALA A 113 -12.01 -1.12 -4.75
C ALA A 113 -13.29 -0.30 -4.55
N GLN A 114 -13.21 1.04 -4.54
CA GLN A 114 -14.33 1.88 -4.13
C GLN A 114 -15.58 1.72 -5.00
N GLY A 115 -15.45 1.52 -6.31
CA GLY A 115 -16.61 1.28 -7.18
C GLY A 115 -17.38 0.00 -6.78
N LEU A 116 -16.67 -1.07 -6.45
CA LEU A 116 -17.29 -2.31 -5.97
C LEU A 116 -17.91 -2.16 -4.56
N VAL A 117 -17.39 -1.25 -3.74
CA VAL A 117 -17.98 -0.90 -2.45
C VAL A 117 -19.28 -0.11 -2.65
N GLU A 118 -19.30 0.84 -3.57
CA GLU A 118 -20.50 1.62 -3.93
C GLU A 118 -21.60 0.72 -4.54
N GLU A 119 -21.21 -0.31 -5.30
CA GLU A 119 -22.12 -1.36 -5.79
C GLU A 119 -22.62 -2.32 -4.68
N GLY A 120 -22.10 -2.21 -3.45
CA GLY A 120 -22.43 -3.10 -2.34
C GLY A 120 -21.87 -4.53 -2.45
N ARG A 121 -20.94 -4.76 -3.39
CA ARG A 121 -20.29 -6.06 -3.62
C ARG A 121 -19.08 -6.29 -2.72
N LEU A 122 -18.50 -5.20 -2.22
CA LEU A 122 -17.46 -5.17 -1.20
C LEU A 122 -17.89 -4.23 -0.07
N ARG A 123 -17.24 -4.34 1.09
CA ARG A 123 -17.40 -3.42 2.20
C ARG A 123 -16.06 -2.89 2.65
N GLY A 124 -15.93 -1.57 2.72
CA GLY A 124 -14.80 -0.92 3.36
C GLY A 124 -14.91 -0.87 4.87
N LEU A 125 -13.79 -1.07 5.57
CA LEU A 125 -13.73 -1.02 7.04
C LEU A 125 -12.82 0.09 7.57
N ALA A 126 -11.68 0.32 6.92
CA ALA A 126 -10.69 1.32 7.30
C ALA A 126 -9.72 1.59 6.16
N VAL A 127 -8.95 2.68 6.25
CA VAL A 127 -7.83 2.96 5.34
C VAL A 127 -6.49 2.93 6.08
N THR A 128 -5.38 2.84 5.37
CA THR A 128 -4.03 3.00 5.92
C THR A 128 -3.51 4.41 5.63
N GLY A 129 -2.40 4.78 6.27
CA GLY A 129 -1.79 6.09 6.13
C GLY A 129 -2.07 7.00 7.33
N ARG A 130 -1.57 8.23 7.24
CA ARG A 130 -1.60 9.19 8.37
C ARG A 130 -2.93 9.91 8.54
N ALA A 131 -3.72 9.95 7.48
CA ALA A 131 -5.00 10.66 7.44
C ALA A 131 -6.04 9.83 6.70
N ARG A 132 -7.32 10.13 6.96
CA ARG A 132 -8.43 9.50 6.24
C ARG A 132 -8.37 9.85 4.76
N ASN A 133 -8.84 8.93 3.93
CA ASN A 133 -8.87 9.16 2.49
C ASN A 133 -10.07 10.05 2.12
N PRO A 134 -9.88 11.16 1.40
CA PRO A 134 -10.98 12.07 1.04
C PRO A 134 -12.12 11.45 0.22
N ARG A 135 -11.89 10.32 -0.47
CA ARG A 135 -12.93 9.59 -1.21
C ARG A 135 -13.80 8.71 -0.30
N VAL A 136 -13.33 8.40 0.90
CA VAL A 136 -14.05 7.63 1.92
C VAL A 136 -13.86 8.27 3.30
N PRO A 137 -14.28 9.55 3.49
CA PRO A 137 -13.93 10.34 4.67
C PRO A 137 -14.54 9.81 5.98
N ASP A 138 -15.62 9.03 5.87
CA ASP A 138 -16.30 8.41 7.01
C ASP A 138 -15.54 7.21 7.58
N LEU A 139 -14.62 6.64 6.81
CA LEU A 139 -13.83 5.49 7.26
C LEU A 139 -12.60 5.94 8.05
N PRO A 140 -12.35 5.32 9.21
CA PRO A 140 -11.19 5.64 10.01
C PRO A 140 -9.91 5.10 9.36
N THR A 141 -8.77 5.63 9.77
CA THR A 141 -7.47 4.99 9.53
C THR A 141 -7.30 3.77 10.44
N LEU A 142 -6.44 2.81 10.08
CA LEU A 142 -6.05 1.72 10.98
C LEU A 142 -5.41 2.25 12.28
N GLY A 143 -4.71 3.39 12.20
CA GLY A 143 -4.19 4.12 13.35
C GLY A 143 -5.27 4.50 14.37
N GLU A 144 -6.39 5.02 13.89
CA GLU A 144 -7.54 5.43 14.73
C GLU A 144 -8.27 4.26 15.39
N VAL A 145 -8.14 3.03 14.87
CA VAL A 145 -8.89 1.84 15.33
C VAL A 145 -8.01 0.76 15.98
N GLY A 146 -6.87 1.15 16.52
CA GLY A 146 -6.05 0.29 17.39
C GLY A 146 -4.73 -0.21 16.80
N PHE A 147 -4.30 0.35 15.66
CA PHE A 147 -2.97 0.09 15.08
C PHE A 147 -2.16 1.39 14.95
N PRO A 148 -1.78 2.05 16.06
CA PRO A 148 -1.25 3.43 16.05
C PRO A 148 -0.03 3.64 15.16
N ASP A 149 0.81 2.62 15.00
CA ASP A 149 2.03 2.66 14.17
C ASP A 149 1.78 2.26 12.71
N PHE A 150 0.55 1.87 12.36
CA PHE A 150 0.19 1.40 11.02
C PHE A 150 -0.13 2.57 10.08
N GLN A 151 0.92 3.28 9.68
CA GLN A 151 0.86 4.45 8.80
C GLN A 151 1.33 4.14 7.37
N HIS A 152 1.30 2.87 6.98
CA HIS A 152 1.81 2.44 5.68
C HIS A 152 1.05 3.10 4.53
N GLU A 153 1.81 3.68 3.62
CA GLU A 153 1.32 4.15 2.33
C GLU A 153 2.18 3.52 1.24
N ILE A 154 1.58 3.32 0.07
CA ILE A 154 2.33 3.00 -1.12
C ILE A 154 2.68 4.30 -1.81
N TRP A 155 3.89 4.40 -2.35
CA TRP A 155 4.35 5.61 -3.02
C TRP A 155 5.05 5.30 -4.33
N MET A 156 5.08 6.32 -5.20
CA MET A 156 5.83 6.29 -6.45
C MET A 156 6.87 7.40 -6.43
N GLY A 157 8.11 7.04 -6.74
CA GLY A 157 9.22 7.98 -6.89
C GLY A 157 9.78 7.96 -8.30
N LEU A 158 10.34 9.09 -8.72
CA LEU A 158 11.14 9.21 -9.93
C LEU A 158 12.62 9.03 -9.59
N PHE A 159 13.32 8.24 -10.40
CA PHE A 159 14.71 7.86 -10.19
C PHE A 159 15.51 7.95 -11.49
N ALA A 160 16.79 8.24 -11.38
CA ALA A 160 17.79 8.10 -12.43
C ALA A 160 18.84 7.04 -12.05
N PRO A 161 19.67 6.56 -13.00
CA PRO A 161 20.84 5.75 -12.68
C PRO A 161 21.77 6.46 -11.68
N ALA A 162 22.56 5.68 -10.93
CA ALA A 162 23.55 6.19 -10.00
C ALA A 162 24.50 7.23 -10.63
N GLY A 163 24.91 8.20 -9.82
CA GLY A 163 25.92 9.19 -10.20
C GLY A 163 25.41 10.29 -11.13
N LEU A 164 24.10 10.53 -11.21
CA LEU A 164 23.55 11.62 -12.01
C LEU A 164 24.18 12.97 -11.59
N PRO A 165 24.85 13.70 -12.50
CA PRO A 165 25.48 14.97 -12.16
C PRO A 165 24.46 16.00 -11.64
N GLN A 166 24.88 16.81 -10.67
CA GLN A 166 24.00 17.82 -10.05
C GLN A 166 23.41 18.80 -11.06
N ALA A 167 24.16 19.14 -12.11
CA ALA A 167 23.71 20.01 -13.20
C ALA A 167 22.53 19.43 -14.00
N ILE A 168 22.29 18.11 -13.94
CA ILE A 168 21.14 17.44 -14.56
C ILE A 168 20.05 17.14 -13.52
N LEU A 169 20.45 16.75 -12.30
CA LEU A 169 19.49 16.45 -11.22
C LEU A 169 18.65 17.68 -10.85
N ALA A 170 19.29 18.85 -10.68
CA ALA A 170 18.61 20.07 -10.27
C ALA A 170 17.45 20.46 -11.22
N PRO A 171 17.66 20.63 -12.54
CA PRO A 171 16.56 21.00 -13.44
C PRO A 171 15.49 19.91 -13.57
N LEU A 172 15.84 18.62 -13.48
CA LEU A 172 14.85 17.54 -13.49
C LEU A 172 13.96 17.56 -12.25
N SER A 173 14.55 17.77 -11.08
CA SER A 173 13.79 17.93 -9.84
C SER A 173 12.90 19.16 -9.92
N GLU A 174 13.42 20.30 -10.35
CA GLU A 174 12.66 21.56 -10.44
C GLU A 174 11.48 21.45 -11.41
N ALA A 175 11.69 20.84 -12.58
CA ALA A 175 10.61 20.58 -13.53
C ALA A 175 9.54 19.64 -12.94
N THR A 176 9.96 18.61 -12.21
CA THR A 176 9.03 17.68 -11.55
C THR A 176 8.21 18.38 -10.46
N GLU A 177 8.84 19.21 -9.63
CA GLU A 177 8.15 20.00 -8.61
C GLU A 177 7.16 20.98 -9.25
N THR A 178 7.55 21.63 -10.35
CA THR A 178 6.65 22.53 -11.10
C THR A 178 5.40 21.79 -11.58
N CYS A 179 5.56 20.58 -12.15
CA CYS A 179 4.43 19.75 -12.55
C CYS A 179 3.56 19.29 -11.36
N LEU A 180 4.16 18.95 -10.21
CA LEU A 180 3.42 18.53 -9.01
C LEU A 180 2.75 19.70 -8.26
N ALA A 181 3.19 20.93 -8.52
CA ALA A 181 2.56 22.16 -8.05
C ALA A 181 1.38 22.60 -8.93
N ASP A 182 1.30 22.14 -10.19
CA ASP A 182 0.22 22.47 -11.11
C ASP A 182 -1.16 22.04 -10.54
N PRO A 183 -2.14 22.97 -10.44
CA PRO A 183 -3.44 22.67 -9.87
C PRO A 183 -4.22 21.57 -10.59
N GLU A 184 -4.10 21.46 -11.92
CA GLU A 184 -4.78 20.42 -12.69
C GLU A 184 -4.18 19.05 -12.39
N VAL A 185 -2.84 18.95 -12.34
CA VAL A 185 -2.13 17.72 -11.96
C VAL A 185 -2.52 17.29 -10.56
N ARG A 186 -2.50 18.21 -9.58
CA ARG A 186 -2.90 17.92 -8.20
C ARG A 186 -4.35 17.47 -8.11
N ALA A 187 -5.26 18.17 -8.78
CA ALA A 187 -6.67 17.81 -8.81
C ALA A 187 -6.89 16.42 -9.44
N ARG A 188 -6.14 16.08 -10.49
CA ARG A 188 -6.20 14.77 -11.14
C ARG A 188 -5.68 13.66 -10.22
N LEU A 189 -4.56 13.86 -9.54
CA LEU A 189 -4.03 12.90 -8.56
C LEU A 189 -5.05 12.67 -7.42
N THR A 190 -5.57 13.74 -6.83
CA THR A 190 -6.57 13.65 -5.76
C THR A 190 -7.84 12.92 -6.21
N ARG A 191 -8.33 13.20 -7.44
CA ARG A 191 -9.49 12.49 -8.02
C ARG A 191 -9.25 10.99 -8.17
N LEU A 192 -7.99 10.60 -8.43
CA LEU A 192 -7.56 9.20 -8.48
C LEU A 192 -7.22 8.62 -7.11
N THR A 193 -7.52 9.33 -6.01
CA THR A 193 -7.25 8.95 -4.61
C THR A 193 -5.77 8.94 -4.22
N PHE A 194 -4.94 9.61 -5.00
CA PHE A 194 -3.52 9.79 -4.71
C PHE A 194 -3.28 11.11 -3.96
N THR A 195 -2.38 11.06 -2.98
CA THR A 195 -1.79 12.23 -2.35
C THR A 195 -0.64 12.72 -3.24
N PRO A 196 -0.69 13.96 -3.77
CA PRO A 196 0.43 14.51 -4.54
C PRO A 196 1.71 14.55 -3.72
N GLY A 197 2.82 14.13 -4.32
CA GLY A 197 4.14 14.19 -3.71
C GLY A 197 4.79 15.58 -3.81
N GLY A 198 6.11 15.58 -3.93
CA GLY A 198 6.97 16.76 -4.02
C GLY A 198 8.10 16.74 -2.97
N GLY A 199 8.76 17.89 -2.81
CA GLY A 199 9.83 18.08 -1.83
C GLY A 199 11.22 17.62 -2.30
N GLY A 200 11.35 17.27 -3.58
CA GLY A 200 12.61 17.01 -4.25
C GLY A 200 13.35 15.72 -3.84
N PRO A 201 14.64 15.60 -4.19
CA PRO A 201 15.42 14.38 -4.03
C PRO A 201 15.56 13.94 -2.59
N ALA A 202 15.73 14.91 -1.67
CA ALA A 202 15.97 14.66 -0.26
C ALA A 202 14.77 13.99 0.42
N VAL A 203 13.54 14.44 0.11
CA VAL A 203 12.32 13.83 0.67
C VAL A 203 12.20 12.38 0.22
N LEU A 204 12.45 12.09 -1.06
CA LEU A 204 12.41 10.72 -1.56
C LEU A 204 13.52 9.85 -0.94
N ALA A 205 14.73 10.38 -0.81
CA ALA A 205 15.85 9.68 -0.16
C ALA A 205 15.54 9.34 1.30
N SER A 206 15.06 10.31 2.08
CA SER A 206 14.66 10.11 3.48
C SER A 206 13.56 9.06 3.59
N ARG A 207 12.54 9.12 2.71
CA ARG A 207 11.46 8.13 2.71
C ARG A 207 11.97 6.71 2.48
N ILE A 208 12.95 6.53 1.59
CA ILE A 208 13.56 5.21 1.36
C ILE A 208 14.28 4.73 2.62
N VAL A 209 15.07 5.60 3.27
CA VAL A 209 15.79 5.25 4.50
C VAL A 209 14.82 4.88 5.63
N GLU A 210 13.77 5.67 5.83
CA GLU A 210 12.78 5.47 6.88
C GLU A 210 11.93 4.21 6.67
N GLU A 211 11.52 3.92 5.44
CA GLU A 211 10.61 2.80 5.17
C GLU A 211 11.31 1.46 4.91
N THR A 212 12.58 1.46 4.50
CA THR A 212 13.30 0.20 4.20
C THR A 212 13.24 -0.79 5.38
N PRO A 213 13.52 -0.39 6.64
CA PRO A 213 13.41 -1.30 7.79
C PRO A 213 11.98 -1.81 8.01
N LEU A 214 10.96 -0.96 7.80
CA LEU A 214 9.56 -1.33 7.95
C LEU A 214 9.15 -2.39 6.94
N TRP A 215 9.50 -2.21 5.67
CA TRP A 215 9.21 -3.20 4.63
C TRP A 215 10.06 -4.47 4.77
N ALA A 216 11.28 -4.38 5.32
CA ALA A 216 12.10 -5.55 5.59
C ALA A 216 11.46 -6.43 6.67
N GLU A 217 10.94 -5.81 7.74
CA GLU A 217 10.19 -6.51 8.77
C GLU A 217 8.88 -7.08 8.21
N ALA A 218 8.17 -6.33 7.36
CA ALA A 218 6.98 -6.80 6.67
C ALA A 218 7.24 -8.07 5.83
N ALA A 219 8.32 -8.06 5.05
CA ALA A 219 8.74 -9.20 4.23
C ALA A 219 9.08 -10.43 5.09
N ARG A 220 9.76 -10.21 6.23
CA ARG A 220 10.08 -11.26 7.20
C ARG A 220 8.81 -11.86 7.82
N ILE A 221 7.88 -11.01 8.28
CA ILE A 221 6.59 -11.41 8.86
C ILE A 221 5.76 -12.20 7.83
N ALA A 222 5.70 -11.71 6.60
CA ALA A 222 4.96 -12.34 5.51
C ALA A 222 5.62 -13.64 5.01
N ASN A 223 6.81 -13.98 5.53
CA ASN A 223 7.65 -15.08 5.09
C ASN A 223 7.86 -15.08 3.56
N VAL A 224 7.96 -13.88 2.98
CA VAL A 224 8.16 -13.73 1.55
C VAL A 224 9.65 -13.82 1.27
N ARG A 225 10.07 -14.98 0.80
CA ARG A 225 11.32 -15.15 0.04
C ARG A 225 10.92 -15.79 -1.27
N SER A 226 11.09 -15.06 -2.37
CA SER A 226 11.04 -15.68 -3.70
C SER A 226 12.40 -16.30 -4.00
N GLU A 227 12.37 -17.55 -4.47
CA GLU A 227 13.56 -18.35 -4.82
C GLU A 227 14.45 -17.69 -5.88
#